data_AF-A0A1Q3DHE6-F1
#
_entry.id   AF-A0A1Q3DHE6-F1
#
_cell.length_a   1.000
_cell.length_b   1.000
_cell.length_c   1.000
_cell.angle_alpha   90.00
_cell.angle_beta   90.00
_cell.angle_gamma   90.00
#
_symmetry.space_group_name_H-M   'P 1'
#
loop_
_entity.id
_entity.type
_entity.pdbx_description
1 polymer ?
#
loop_
_entity_poly.entity_id
_entity_poly.type
_entity_poly.pdbx_seq_one_letter_code
_entity_poly.pdbx_strand_id
1 'polypeptide(L)'
;LKMQLFYKELSPTDIKYRLAIPTASLEAFEIPPGEHSVDVFALDADGNVWYFLLSTRTNETHPKPVFYGDWRQFVQNKSLRVGDKVIFEMKDDLGDGVRFRIRAQKYVFRLLGANIWVDV
;
A
#
# COMPACT_ATOMS: atom_id res chain seq x y z
N LEU A 1 -18.78 0.08 3.83
CA LEU A 1 -17.98 -0.40 4.97
C LEU A 1 -16.54 -0.34 4.48
N LYS A 2 -15.67 0.53 5.02
CA LYS A 2 -14.27 0.63 4.51
C LYS A 2 -13.61 -0.76 4.56
N MET A 3 -13.25 -1.30 3.41
CA MET A 3 -12.70 -2.65 3.33
C MET A 3 -11.17 -2.55 3.28
N GLN A 4 -10.53 -2.82 4.42
CA GLN A 4 -9.07 -2.88 4.51
C GLN A 4 -8.57 -4.08 3.69
N LEU A 5 -7.77 -3.81 2.66
CA LEU A 5 -7.18 -4.86 1.81
C LEU A 5 -5.98 -5.49 2.49
N PHE A 6 -5.12 -4.65 3.09
CA PHE A 6 -4.02 -5.11 3.93
C PHE A 6 -3.47 -3.98 4.79
N TYR A 7 -2.71 -4.37 5.82
CA TYR A 7 -1.73 -3.51 6.44
C TYR A 7 -0.35 -4.17 6.35
N LYS A 8 0.71 -3.37 6.42
CA LYS A 8 2.07 -3.87 6.43
C LYS A 8 2.97 -2.99 7.28
N GLU A 9 3.73 -3.63 8.16
CA GLU A 9 4.89 -3.01 8.79
C GLU A 9 6.07 -3.02 7.81
N LEU A 10 6.70 -1.87 7.62
CA LEU A 10 7.67 -1.64 6.56
C LEU A 10 9.02 -2.23 6.91
N SER A 11 9.49 -3.13 6.05
CA SER A 11 10.84 -3.70 6.10
C SER A 11 11.88 -2.76 5.48
N PRO A 12 13.19 -3.02 5.65
CA PRO A 12 14.25 -2.27 4.96
C PRO A 12 14.08 -2.25 3.44
N THR A 13 13.60 -3.35 2.85
CA THR A 13 13.35 -3.42 1.40
C THR A 13 12.19 -2.53 0.98
N ASP A 14 11.14 -2.45 1.81
CA ASP A 14 9.99 -1.59 1.54
C ASP A 14 10.42 -0.12 1.57
N ILE A 15 11.18 0.30 2.58
CA ILE A 15 11.67 1.69 2.65
C ILE A 15 12.59 2.05 1.49
N LYS A 16 13.48 1.14 1.08
CA LYS A 16 14.53 1.49 0.12
C LYS A 16 14.12 1.34 -1.35
N TYR A 17 13.20 0.43 -1.67
CA TYR A 17 12.96 0.00 -3.05
C TYR A 17 11.49 -0.01 -3.46
N ARG A 18 10.68 -0.90 -2.88
CA ARG A 18 9.33 -1.24 -3.35
C ARG A 18 8.53 -1.88 -2.23
N LEU A 19 7.24 -1.64 -2.16
CA LEU A 19 6.38 -2.27 -1.16
C LEU A 19 5.99 -3.67 -1.63
N ALA A 20 6.44 -4.72 -0.94
CA ALA A 20 5.83 -6.03 -1.14
C ALA A 20 4.46 -6.09 -0.46
N ILE A 21 3.42 -6.53 -1.16
CA ILE A 21 2.06 -6.63 -0.60
C ILE A 21 1.66 -8.10 -0.41
N PRO A 22 0.64 -8.42 0.40
CA PRO A 22 0.17 -9.79 0.53
C PRO A 22 -0.40 -10.33 -0.79
N THR A 23 -0.09 -11.58 -1.16
CA THR A 23 -0.61 -12.21 -2.37
C THR A 23 -2.14 -12.27 -2.39
N ALA A 24 -2.79 -12.48 -1.25
CA ALA A 24 -4.25 -12.48 -1.13
C ALA A 24 -4.89 -11.13 -1.51
N SER A 25 -4.17 -10.01 -1.37
CA SER A 25 -4.68 -8.70 -1.79
C SER A 25 -4.79 -8.56 -3.31
N LEU A 26 -4.20 -9.45 -4.10
CA LEU A 26 -4.27 -9.42 -5.58
C LEU A 26 -5.70 -9.51 -6.11
N GLU A 27 -6.60 -10.17 -5.39
CA GLU A 27 -8.01 -10.32 -5.79
C GLU A 27 -8.75 -8.99 -5.92
N ALA A 28 -8.22 -7.92 -5.31
CA ALA A 28 -8.78 -6.58 -5.38
C ALA A 28 -8.36 -5.79 -6.64
N PHE A 29 -7.45 -6.33 -7.46
CA PHE A 29 -6.89 -5.63 -8.63
C PHE A 29 -7.24 -6.34 -9.94
N GLU A 30 -7.75 -5.58 -10.89
CA GLU A 30 -8.11 -6.06 -12.23
C GLU A 30 -6.86 -6.07 -13.13
N ILE A 31 -6.01 -7.09 -13.01
CA ILE A 31 -4.86 -7.27 -13.92
C ILE A 31 -5.38 -7.83 -15.25
N PRO A 32 -5.14 -7.18 -16.40
CA PRO A 32 -5.60 -7.68 -17.69
C PRO A 32 -5.06 -9.08 -18.02
N PRO A 33 -5.83 -9.94 -18.72
CA PRO A 33 -5.36 -11.25 -19.13
C PRO A 33 -4.07 -11.16 -19.97
N GLY A 34 -3.05 -11.93 -19.60
CA GLY A 34 -1.74 -11.93 -20.26
C GLY A 34 -0.78 -10.85 -19.77
N GLU A 35 -1.26 -9.90 -18.96
CA GLU A 35 -0.42 -8.90 -18.29
C GLU A 35 0.02 -9.38 -16.90
N HIS A 36 1.11 -8.80 -16.41
CA HIS A 36 1.65 -9.07 -15.08
C HIS A 36 1.68 -7.85 -14.17
N SER A 37 1.15 -6.74 -14.66
CA SER A 37 1.11 -5.47 -13.95
C SER A 37 -0.15 -4.66 -14.27
N VAL A 38 -0.52 -3.78 -13.35
CA VAL A 38 -1.63 -2.84 -13.51
C VAL A 38 -1.36 -1.55 -12.74
N ASP A 39 -1.77 -0.42 -13.32
CA ASP A 39 -1.73 0.88 -12.68
C ASP A 39 -2.76 0.96 -11.55
N VAL A 40 -2.34 1.46 -10.39
CA VAL A 40 -3.15 1.61 -9.17
C VAL A 40 -3.00 3.03 -8.65
N PHE A 41 -4.12 3.73 -8.50
CA PHE A 41 -4.15 5.07 -7.92
C PHE A 41 -4.77 5.00 -6.53
N ALA A 42 -4.12 5.63 -5.55
CA ALA A 42 -4.62 5.67 -4.17
C ALA A 42 -4.58 7.09 -3.61
N LEU A 43 -5.68 7.50 -2.99
CA LEU A 43 -5.78 8.77 -2.29
C LEU A 43 -5.20 8.63 -0.87
N ASP A 44 -4.43 9.61 -0.40
CA ASP A 44 -4.03 9.69 1.01
C ASP A 44 -4.96 10.58 1.85
N ALA A 45 -4.66 10.74 3.14
CA ALA A 45 -5.45 11.56 4.05
C ALA A 45 -5.36 13.07 3.78
N ASP A 46 -4.31 13.51 3.08
CA ASP A 46 -4.09 14.92 2.72
C ASP A 46 -4.74 15.29 1.38
N GLY A 47 -5.35 14.31 0.70
CA GLY A 47 -5.96 14.48 -0.61
C GLY A 47 -4.99 14.33 -1.78
N ASN A 48 -3.75 13.87 -1.55
CA ASN A 48 -2.83 13.56 -2.64
C ASN A 48 -3.20 12.22 -3.29
N VAL A 49 -3.14 12.17 -4.62
CA VAL A 49 -3.28 10.93 -5.37
C VAL A 49 -1.89 10.39 -5.70
N TRP A 50 -1.63 9.16 -5.28
CA TRP A 50 -0.37 8.46 -5.50
C TRP A 50 -0.52 7.41 -6.60
N TYR A 51 0.42 7.41 -7.55
CA TYR A 51 0.49 6.40 -8.59
C TYR A 51 1.38 5.23 -8.16
N PHE A 52 0.81 4.04 -8.12
CA PHE A 52 1.54 2.81 -7.89
C PHE A 52 1.37 1.87 -9.07
N LEU A 53 2.47 1.33 -9.55
CA LEU A 53 2.41 0.21 -10.48
C LEU A 53 2.47 -1.08 -9.68
N LEU A 54 1.40 -1.87 -9.72
CA LEU A 54 1.36 -3.21 -9.17
C LEU A 54 2.01 -4.15 -10.18
N SER A 55 3.00 -4.94 -9.77
CA SER A 55 3.47 -6.06 -10.60
C SER A 55 3.60 -7.34 -9.81
N THR A 56 3.47 -8.45 -10.52
CA THR A 56 3.79 -9.79 -10.05
C THR A 56 4.99 -10.32 -10.85
N ARG A 57 5.78 -11.20 -10.23
CA ARG A 57 6.87 -11.87 -10.95
C ARG A 57 6.28 -12.83 -12.00
N THR A 58 6.77 -12.75 -13.24
CA THR A 58 6.45 -13.69 -14.32
C THR A 58 6.92 -15.11 -13.96
N ASN A 59 6.10 -16.12 -14.30
CA ASN A 59 6.44 -17.55 -14.30
C ASN A 59 6.58 -18.28 -12.94
N GLU A 60 5.87 -17.86 -11.88
CA GLU A 60 5.83 -18.61 -10.61
C GLU A 60 4.40 -19.01 -10.22
N THR A 61 4.24 -20.20 -9.63
CA THR A 61 2.98 -20.68 -9.00
C THR A 61 2.56 -19.84 -7.79
N HIS A 62 3.46 -19.01 -7.26
CA HIS A 62 3.24 -18.15 -6.12
C HIS A 62 3.59 -16.70 -6.48
N PRO A 63 2.62 -15.91 -6.99
CA PRO A 63 2.89 -14.54 -7.36
C PRO A 63 3.35 -13.74 -6.14
N LYS A 64 4.45 -13.00 -6.32
CA LYS A 64 5.01 -12.08 -5.32
C LYS A 64 4.69 -10.65 -5.74
N PRO A 65 3.54 -10.10 -5.32
CA PRO A 65 3.14 -8.78 -5.75
C PRO A 65 3.93 -7.68 -5.06
N VAL A 66 4.22 -6.62 -5.80
CA VAL A 66 4.91 -5.43 -5.31
C VAL A 66 4.28 -4.17 -5.89
N PHE A 67 4.21 -3.11 -5.10
CA PHE A 67 4.01 -1.74 -5.60
C PHE A 67 5.36 -1.05 -5.83
N TYR A 68 5.48 -0.45 -7.00
CA TYR A 68 6.53 0.51 -7.38
C TYR A 68 5.85 1.75 -7.99
N GLY A 69 6.55 2.56 -8.77
CA GLY A 69 6.06 3.89 -9.18
C GLY A 69 6.40 4.92 -8.11
N ASP A 70 5.39 5.65 -7.62
CA ASP A 70 5.59 6.73 -6.64
C ASP A 70 5.86 6.23 -5.21
N TRP A 71 5.99 4.93 -5.00
CA TRP A 71 6.18 4.36 -3.67
C TRP A 71 7.34 5.01 -2.89
N ARG A 72 8.49 5.27 -3.53
CA ARG A 72 9.62 5.91 -2.83
C ARG A 72 9.35 7.38 -2.52
N GLN A 73 8.65 8.08 -3.40
CA GLN A 73 8.22 9.46 -3.21
C GLN A 73 7.21 9.55 -2.06
N PHE A 74 6.28 8.61 -1.98
CA PHE A 74 5.35 8.46 -0.85
C PHE A 74 6.11 8.25 0.46
N VAL A 75 7.07 7.31 0.49
CA VAL A 75 7.92 7.06 1.68
C VAL A 75 8.66 8.32 2.11
N GLN A 76 9.23 9.08 1.17
CA GLN A 76 9.94 10.33 1.47
C GLN A 76 9.00 11.43 1.97
N ASN A 77 7.88 11.64 1.29
CA ASN A 77 6.87 12.64 1.64
C ASN A 77 6.33 12.40 3.07
N LYS A 78 5.99 11.15 3.37
CA LYS A 78 5.50 10.71 4.68
C LYS A 78 6.60 10.45 5.71
N SER A 79 7.86 10.70 5.34
CA SER A 79 9.05 10.52 6.17
C SER A 79 9.13 9.12 6.83
N LEU A 80 8.70 8.07 6.13
CA LEU A 80 8.55 6.73 6.68
C LEU A 80 9.89 6.03 6.93
N ARG A 81 9.91 5.18 7.96
CA ARG A 81 11.08 4.42 8.41
C ARG A 81 10.72 2.96 8.62
N VAL A 82 11.75 2.13 8.75
CA VAL A 82 11.57 0.71 9.08
C VAL A 82 10.79 0.59 10.40
N GLY A 83 9.75 -0.25 10.41
CA GLY A 83 8.83 -0.39 11.54
C GLY A 83 7.61 0.53 11.50
N ASP A 84 7.58 1.56 10.63
CA ASP A 84 6.34 2.28 10.35
C ASP A 84 5.37 1.37 9.59
N LYS A 85 4.09 1.73 9.56
CA LYS A 85 3.02 0.92 8.98
C LYS A 85 2.36 1.65 7.82
N VAL A 86 1.95 0.89 6.81
CA VAL A 86 0.98 1.35 5.80
C VAL A 86 -0.28 0.51 5.85
N ILE A 87 -1.41 1.15 5.57
CA ILE A 87 -2.72 0.52 5.46
C ILE A 87 -3.27 0.86 4.09
N PHE A 88 -3.70 -0.14 3.34
CA PHE A 88 -4.28 0.02 2.01
C PHE A 88 -5.74 -0.46 2.04
N GLU A 89 -6.64 0.37 1.53
CA GLU A 89 -8.09 0.21 1.68
C GLU A 89 -8.79 0.41 0.34
N MET A 90 -9.89 -0.31 0.13
CA MET A 90 -10.84 -0.03 -0.95
C MET A 90 -11.88 1.00 -0.47
N LYS A 91 -12.18 1.98 -1.31
CA LYS A 91 -13.20 3.00 -1.03
C LYS A 91 -14.58 2.53 -1.47
N ASP A 92 -15.59 2.85 -0.67
CA ASP A 92 -17.00 2.63 -1.04
C ASP A 92 -17.51 3.73 -2.00
N ASP A 93 -16.91 4.92 -1.95
CA ASP A 93 -17.33 6.12 -2.66
C ASP A 93 -16.37 6.48 -3.80
N LEU A 94 -16.86 6.37 -5.04
CA LEU A 94 -16.10 6.71 -6.25
C LEU A 94 -16.29 8.17 -6.69
N GLY A 95 -16.66 9.06 -5.77
CA GLY A 95 -16.98 10.46 -6.10
C GLY A 95 -15.83 11.23 -6.76
N ASP A 96 -14.59 10.82 -6.53
CA ASP A 96 -13.36 11.35 -7.13
C ASP A 96 -12.76 10.44 -8.23
N GLY A 97 -13.42 9.33 -8.55
CA GLY A 97 -12.94 8.32 -9.51
C GLY A 97 -11.80 7.41 -9.01
N VAL A 98 -11.27 7.62 -7.81
CA VAL A 98 -10.16 6.82 -7.25
C VAL A 98 -10.71 5.75 -6.32
N ARG A 99 -10.46 4.47 -6.66
CA ARG A 99 -11.00 3.29 -5.95
C ARG A 99 -10.29 2.96 -4.64
N PHE A 100 -9.06 3.44 -4.42
CA PHE A 100 -8.23 3.03 -3.28
C PHE A 100 -7.84 4.21 -2.39
N ARG A 101 -7.58 3.89 -1.11
CA ARG A 101 -6.96 4.80 -0.14
C ARG A 101 -5.70 4.17 0.43
N ILE A 102 -4.68 4.98 0.66
CA ILE A 102 -3.48 4.60 1.40
C ILE A 102 -3.34 5.48 2.65
N ARG A 103 -3.03 4.86 3.79
CA ARG A 103 -2.66 5.55 5.04
C ARG A 103 -1.26 5.14 5.45
N ALA A 104 -0.49 6.09 5.95
CA ALA A 104 0.78 5.83 6.59
C ALA A 104 0.66 6.10 8.10
N GLN A 105 1.27 5.24 8.90
CA GLN A 105 1.17 5.26 10.34
C GLN A 105 2.55 5.12 10.97
N LYS A 106 2.91 6.05 11.85
CA LYS A 106 4.13 5.97 12.65
C LYS A 106 3.86 5.31 13.99
N TYR A 107 4.77 4.43 14.39
CA TYR A 107 4.75 3.89 15.75
C TYR A 107 5.14 5.00 16.74
N VAL A 108 4.34 5.17 17.80
CA VAL A 108 4.63 6.16 18.83
C VAL A 108 5.20 5.49 20.08
N PHE A 109 4.43 4.61 20.73
CA PHE A 109 4.83 3.84 21.90
C PHE A 109 3.85 2.70 22.18
N ARG A 110 4.20 1.83 23.13
CA ARG A 110 3.32 0.76 23.63
C ARG A 110 2.64 1.22 24.92
N LEU A 111 1.31 1.12 24.97
CA LEU A 111 0.50 1.46 26.13
C LEU A 111 -0.36 0.24 26.51
N LEU A 112 -0.21 -0.25 27.75
CA LEU A 112 -0.99 -1.38 28.29
C LEU A 112 -1.01 -2.61 27.37
N GLY A 113 0.14 -2.93 26.78
CA GLY A 113 0.28 -4.08 25.88
C GLY A 113 -0.07 -3.81 24.41
N ALA A 114 -0.71 -2.68 24.10
CA ALA A 114 -1.11 -2.29 22.74
C ALA A 114 -0.13 -1.29 22.11
N ASN A 115 0.18 -1.48 20.82
CA ASN A 115 1.00 -0.52 20.06
C ASN A 115 0.13 0.65 19.59
N ILE A 116 0.55 1.88 19.91
CA ILE A 116 -0.12 3.11 19.49
C ILE A 116 0.52 3.64 18.22
N TRP A 117 -0.33 3.98 17.25
CA TRP A 117 0.04 4.45 15.92
C TRP A 117 -0.63 5.79 15.63
N VAL A 118 0.04 6.66 14.88
CA VAL A 118 -0.50 7.97 14.44
C VAL A 118 -0.41 8.07 12.93
N ASP A 119 -1.50 8.49 12.29
CA ASP A 119 -1.55 8.75 10.85
C ASP A 119 -0.66 9.95 10.49
N VAL A 120 0.09 9.84 9.38
CA VAL A 120 1.02 10.88 8.86
C VAL A 120 0.85 11.14 7.37
#